data_AF-A0A164G803-F1
#
_entry.id   AF-A0A164G803-F1
#
_cell.length_a   1.000
_cell.length_b   1.000
_cell.length_c   1.000
_cell.angle_alpha   90.00
_cell.angle_beta   90.00
_cell.angle_gamma   90.00
#
_symmetry.space_group_name_H-M   'P 1'
#
loop_
_entity.id
_entity.type
_entity.pdbx_description
1 polymer ?
#
loop_
_entity_poly.entity_id
_entity_poly.type
_entity_poly.pdbx_seq_one_letter_code
_entity_poly.pdbx_strand_id
1 'polypeptide(L)'
;EADKKGLIQGEIILVPTVNPIGQAQLVGNSHAGRYNLLSYENFNRSWIDLTDAVAERVGKKLGADAEANVSTIRKAAQDSLKALKPLNELGTLRVEVQKLSCDADFVLDLHCDIY
;
A
#
# COMPACT_ATOMS: atom_id res chain seq x y z
N GLU A 1 -10.60 -20.58 12.90
CA GLU A 1 -10.09 -21.57 13.90
C GLU A 1 -8.74 -21.19 14.50
N ALA A 2 -7.77 -20.73 13.71
CA ALA A 2 -6.43 -20.35 14.19
C ALA A 2 -6.45 -19.30 15.33
N ASP A 3 -7.27 -18.25 15.18
CA ASP A 3 -7.44 -17.19 16.19
C ASP A 3 -7.91 -17.77 17.54
N LYS A 4 -8.98 -18.56 17.53
CA LYS A 4 -9.50 -19.27 18.73
C LYS A 4 -8.47 -20.18 19.39
N LYS A 5 -7.48 -20.68 18.63
CA LYS A 5 -6.40 -21.55 19.11
C LYS A 5 -5.15 -20.76 19.53
N GLY A 6 -5.16 -19.43 19.45
CA GLY A 6 -4.01 -18.58 19.78
C GLY A 6 -2.82 -18.75 18.83
N LEU A 7 -3.06 -19.20 17.59
CA LEU A 7 -1.99 -19.46 16.61
C LEU A 7 -1.59 -18.20 15.82
N ILE A 8 -2.39 -17.14 15.88
CA ILE A 8 -2.08 -15.85 15.28
C ILE A 8 -1.20 -15.07 16.26
N GLN A 9 0.09 -14.92 15.92
CA GLN A 9 1.11 -14.28 16.77
C GLN A 9 1.33 -12.79 16.43
N GLY A 10 0.52 -12.22 15.54
CA GLY A 10 0.66 -10.84 15.05
C GLY A 10 -0.65 -10.32 14.48
N GLU A 11 -0.62 -9.14 13.87
CA GLU A 11 -1.80 -8.53 13.25
C GLU A 11 -2.01 -9.06 11.83
N ILE A 12 -3.28 -9.22 11.44
CA ILE A 12 -3.67 -9.53 10.06
C ILE A 12 -4.66 -8.45 9.62
N ILE A 13 -4.24 -7.61 8.68
CA ILE A 13 -5.10 -6.64 8.01
C ILE A 13 -5.56 -7.26 6.69
N LEU A 14 -6.88 -7.48 6.56
CA LEU A 14 -7.49 -7.95 5.32
C LEU A 14 -8.28 -6.82 4.67
N VAL A 15 -7.92 -6.47 3.44
CA VAL A 15 -8.66 -5.52 2.61
C VAL A 15 -9.28 -6.27 1.42
N PRO A 16 -10.56 -6.70 1.49
CA PRO A 16 -11.15 -7.56 0.46
C PRO A 16 -11.19 -6.92 -0.93
N THR A 17 -11.42 -5.61 -0.99
CA THR A 17 -11.46 -4.84 -2.23
C THR A 17 -10.68 -3.54 -2.03
N VAL A 18 -9.43 -3.54 -2.47
CA VAL A 18 -8.52 -2.41 -2.25
C VAL A 18 -8.80 -1.23 -3.19
N ASN A 19 -9.33 -1.49 -4.39
CA ASN A 19 -9.56 -0.49 -5.45
C ASN A 19 -11.06 -0.26 -5.71
N PRO A 20 -11.76 0.55 -4.89
CA PRO A 20 -13.17 0.85 -5.11
C PRO A 20 -13.42 1.64 -6.41
N ILE A 21 -12.43 2.39 -6.90
CA ILE A 21 -12.54 3.18 -8.14
C ILE A 21 -12.69 2.23 -9.33
N GLY A 22 -11.75 1.29 -9.50
CA GLY A 22 -11.81 0.29 -10.56
C GLY A 22 -13.00 -0.65 -10.43
N GLN A 23 -13.42 -0.97 -9.20
CA GLN A 23 -14.61 -1.79 -8.95
C GLN A 23 -15.90 -1.11 -9.44
N ALA A 24 -16.01 0.21 -9.29
CA ALA A 24 -17.16 0.99 -9.74
C ALA A 24 -17.17 1.25 -11.26
N GLN A 25 -16.08 0.97 -11.99
CA GLN A 25 -16.00 1.17 -13.44
C GLN A 25 -16.68 0.02 -14.20
N LEU A 26 -17.90 0.28 -14.67
CA LEU A 26 -18.67 -0.62 -15.53
C LEU A 26 -18.70 -0.08 -16.97
N VAL A 27 -18.33 -0.92 -17.94
CA VAL A 27 -18.50 -0.66 -19.36
C VAL A 27 -19.40 -1.76 -19.93
N GLY A 28 -20.65 -1.41 -20.22
CA GLY A 28 -21.69 -2.38 -20.53
C GLY A 28 -21.99 -3.27 -19.32
N ASN A 29 -21.84 -4.59 -19.48
CA ASN A 29 -22.04 -5.60 -18.43
C ASN A 29 -20.72 -6.09 -17.80
N SER A 30 -19.60 -5.43 -18.08
CA SER A 30 -18.26 -5.88 -17.69
C SER A 30 -17.55 -4.84 -16.80
N HIS A 31 -16.80 -5.31 -15.80
CA HIS A 31 -15.93 -4.45 -15.00
C HIS A 31 -14.69 -4.05 -15.79
N ALA A 32 -14.48 -2.76 -15.98
CA ALA A 32 -13.27 -2.18 -16.55
C ALA A 32 -12.27 -1.82 -15.43
N GLY A 33 -11.85 -2.80 -14.62
CA GLY A 33 -11.11 -2.54 -13.38
C GLY A 33 -9.59 -2.39 -13.51
N ARG A 34 -9.02 -2.59 -14.71
CA ARG A 34 -7.55 -2.63 -14.90
C ARG A 34 -6.89 -1.24 -15.00
N TYR A 35 -7.60 -0.28 -15.58
CA TYR A 35 -7.09 1.08 -15.83
C TYR A 35 -8.10 2.11 -15.33
N ASN A 36 -7.64 3.23 -14.78
CA ASN A 36 -8.48 4.37 -14.48
C ASN A 36 -9.05 4.95 -15.78
N LEU A 37 -10.36 5.17 -15.87
CA LEU A 37 -10.99 5.61 -17.13
C LEU A 37 -10.57 7.00 -17.58
N LEU A 38 -10.28 7.92 -16.64
CA LEU A 38 -9.93 9.31 -16.96
C LEU A 38 -8.48 9.45 -17.39
N SER A 39 -7.54 8.90 -16.61
CA SER A 39 -6.10 9.04 -16.87
C SER A 39 -5.51 7.91 -17.72
N TYR A 40 -6.24 6.80 -17.89
CA TYR A 40 -5.76 5.56 -18.50
C TYR A 40 -4.56 4.93 -17.80
N GLU A 41 -4.27 5.34 -16.56
CA GLU A 41 -3.23 4.72 -15.75
C GLU A 41 -3.66 3.35 -15.25
N ASN A 42 -2.75 2.38 -15.26
CA ASN A 42 -2.97 1.09 -14.63
C ASN A 42 -2.98 1.25 -13.10
N PHE A 43 -4.00 0.70 -12.43
CA PHE A 43 -4.15 0.85 -10.98
C PHE A 43 -3.00 0.21 -10.17
N ASN A 44 -2.35 -0.84 -10.69
CA ASN A 44 -1.20 -1.50 -10.06
C ASN A 44 0.12 -1.11 -10.72
N ARG A 45 0.26 0.15 -11.14
CA ARG A 45 1.51 0.77 -11.61
C ARG A 45 1.67 2.15 -11.00
N SER A 46 2.90 2.67 -11.03
CA SER A 46 3.25 4.00 -10.53
C SER A 46 2.93 4.18 -9.04
N TRP A 47 3.27 3.17 -8.23
CA TRP A 47 3.33 3.31 -6.78
C TRP A 47 4.29 4.43 -6.39
N ILE A 48 4.01 5.12 -5.29
CA ILE A 48 4.79 6.28 -4.88
C ILE A 48 6.16 5.79 -4.43
N ASP A 49 7.22 6.29 -5.09
CA ASP A 49 8.58 6.10 -4.65
C ASP A 49 8.84 6.96 -3.42
N LEU A 50 9.13 6.31 -2.30
CA LEU A 50 9.39 6.97 -1.02
C LEU A 50 10.88 7.10 -0.72
N THR A 51 11.77 6.64 -1.61
CA THR A 51 13.20 6.47 -1.33
C THR A 51 13.84 7.76 -0.82
N ASP A 52 13.70 8.87 -1.54
CA ASP A 52 14.32 10.14 -1.17
C ASP A 52 13.73 10.72 0.12
N ALA A 53 12.39 10.72 0.23
CA ALA A 53 11.69 11.24 1.41
C ALA A 53 12.01 10.43 2.69
N VAL A 54 12.14 9.11 2.55
CA VAL A 54 12.55 8.23 3.64
C VAL A 54 14.02 8.46 3.99
N ALA A 55 14.91 8.50 3.00
CA ALA A 55 16.33 8.73 3.21
C ALA A 55 16.58 10.06 3.94
N GLU A 56 15.89 11.13 3.56
CA GLU A 56 15.97 12.44 4.23
C GLU A 56 15.53 12.34 5.71
N ARG A 57 14.39 11.70 5.98
CA ARG A 57 13.84 11.56 7.35
C ARG A 57 14.67 10.66 8.24
N VAL A 58 15.23 9.59 7.68
CA VAL A 58 16.12 8.66 8.37
C VAL A 58 17.45 9.34 8.68
N GLY A 59 18.04 10.03 7.71
CA GLY A 59 19.31 10.74 7.86
C GLY A 59 20.40 9.84 8.45
N LYS A 60 20.97 10.24 9.59
CA LYS A 60 22.05 9.52 10.30
C LYS A 60 21.57 8.64 11.45
N LYS A 61 20.27 8.31 11.50
CA LYS A 61 19.67 7.55 12.62
C LYS A 61 19.96 6.05 12.59
N LEU A 62 20.51 5.54 11.50
CA LEU A 62 20.84 4.12 11.36
C LEU A 62 22.09 3.76 12.17
N GLY A 63 22.05 2.63 12.87
CA GLY A 63 23.14 2.12 13.71
C GLY A 63 23.42 0.64 13.46
N ALA A 64 24.05 -0.01 14.43
CA ALA A 64 24.43 -1.43 14.35
C ALA A 64 23.25 -2.41 14.55
N ASP A 65 22.13 -1.95 15.13
CA ASP A 65 20.95 -2.77 15.37
C ASP A 65 20.04 -2.77 14.13
N ALA A 66 19.94 -3.94 13.49
CA ALA A 66 19.15 -4.12 12.27
C ALA A 66 17.64 -3.96 12.52
N GLU A 67 17.12 -4.44 13.65
CA GLU A 67 15.68 -4.36 13.96
C GLU A 67 15.27 -2.91 14.24
N ALA A 68 16.11 -2.18 15.00
CA ALA A 68 15.92 -0.75 15.22
C ALA A 68 15.98 0.06 13.91
N ASN A 69 16.86 -0.33 12.97
CA ASN A 69 16.95 0.29 11.66
C ASN A 69 15.67 0.07 10.84
N VAL A 70 15.14 -1.16 10.80
CA VAL A 70 13.87 -1.48 10.11
C VAL A 70 12.72 -0.64 10.67
N SER A 71 12.58 -0.59 12.00
CA SER A 71 11.56 0.23 12.66
C SER A 71 11.68 1.71 12.30
N THR A 72 12.90 2.24 12.27
CA THR A 72 13.18 3.63 11.89
C THR A 72 12.79 3.93 10.44
N ILE A 73 13.12 3.03 9.52
CA ILE A 73 12.81 3.16 8.09
C ILE A 73 11.29 3.08 7.86
N ARG A 74 10.60 2.09 8.44
CA ARG A 74 9.14 1.93 8.31
C ARG A 74 8.39 3.13 8.86
N LYS A 75 8.81 3.66 10.02
CA LYS A 75 8.24 4.89 10.58
C LYS A 75 8.43 6.08 9.65
N ALA A 76 9.62 6.26 9.08
CA ALA A 76 9.88 7.33 8.12
C ALA A 76 9.03 7.18 6.84
N ALA A 77 8.77 5.96 6.36
CA ALA A 77 7.88 5.70 5.24
C ALA A 77 6.44 6.08 5.56
N GLN A 78 5.91 5.65 6.72
CA GLN A 78 4.59 6.06 7.18
C GLN A 78 4.45 7.58 7.32
N ASP A 79 5.43 8.25 7.93
CA ASP A 79 5.39 9.69 8.12
C ASP A 79 5.49 10.46 6.79
N SER A 80 6.21 9.90 5.81
CA SER A 80 6.24 10.44 4.44
C SER A 80 4.88 10.35 3.78
N LEU A 81 4.24 9.18 3.83
CA LEU A 81 2.90 8.96 3.27
C LEU A 81 1.83 9.82 3.96
N LYS A 82 1.90 10.01 5.29
CA LYS A 82 1.00 10.88 6.05
C LYS A 82 1.13 12.36 5.67
N ALA A 83 2.30 12.79 5.22
CA ALA A 83 2.55 14.17 4.78
C ALA A 83 2.04 14.45 3.36
N LEU A 84 1.80 13.42 2.54
CA LEU A 84 1.32 13.59 1.18
C LEU A 84 -0.13 14.10 1.16
N LYS A 85 -0.40 15.01 0.23
CA LYS A 85 -1.72 15.58 -0.05
C LYS A 85 -2.08 15.29 -1.51
N PRO A 86 -2.56 14.07 -1.82
CA PRO A 86 -2.91 13.69 -3.19
C PRO A 86 -4.04 14.58 -3.71
N LEU A 87 -3.98 14.93 -5.00
CA LEU A 87 -4.91 15.87 -5.64
C LEU A 87 -6.14 15.21 -6.26
N ASN A 88 -6.14 13.88 -6.37
CA ASN A 88 -7.22 13.10 -6.99
C ASN A 88 -7.40 11.74 -6.30
N GLU A 89 -8.45 11.02 -6.70
CA GLU A 89 -8.84 9.74 -6.12
C GLU A 89 -7.79 8.63 -6.36
N LEU A 90 -7.14 8.61 -7.53
CA LEU A 90 -6.12 7.60 -7.85
C LEU A 90 -4.87 7.79 -6.97
N GLY A 91 -4.42 9.03 -6.79
CA GLY A 91 -3.32 9.37 -5.89
C GLY A 91 -3.68 9.06 -4.44
N THR A 92 -4.93 9.34 -4.03
CA THR A 92 -5.43 9.03 -2.69
C THR A 92 -5.42 7.54 -2.43
N LEU A 93 -5.94 6.75 -3.37
CA LEU A 93 -5.89 5.29 -3.30
C LEU A 93 -4.46 4.78 -3.09
N ARG A 94 -3.49 5.26 -3.90
CA ARG A 94 -2.09 4.82 -3.78
C ARG A 94 -1.50 5.14 -2.40
N VAL A 95 -1.73 6.34 -1.89
CA VAL A 95 -1.27 6.75 -0.55
C VAL A 95 -1.85 5.87 0.54
N GLU A 96 -3.18 5.66 0.55
CA GLU A 96 -3.85 4.90 1.61
C GLU A 96 -3.47 3.42 1.58
N VAL A 97 -3.30 2.82 0.39
CA VAL A 97 -2.84 1.43 0.27
C VAL A 97 -1.41 1.27 0.77
N GLN A 98 -0.50 2.18 0.39
CA GLN A 98 0.88 2.11 0.85
C GLN A 98 1.00 2.33 2.37
N LYS A 99 0.10 3.13 2.99
CA LYS A 99 0.08 3.29 4.46
C LYS A 99 -0.21 1.97 5.18
N LEU A 100 -1.07 1.12 4.61
CA LEU A 100 -1.41 -0.19 5.15
C LEU A 100 -0.33 -1.26 4.90
N SER A 101 0.57 -1.03 3.95
CA SER A 101 1.57 -2.03 3.53
C SER A 101 2.99 -1.72 4.01
N CYS A 102 3.34 -0.45 4.21
CA CYS A 102 4.73 -0.03 4.39
C CYS A 102 5.37 -0.43 5.73
N ASP A 103 4.57 -0.73 6.76
CA ASP A 103 5.04 -1.21 8.06
C ASP A 103 4.83 -2.72 8.29
N ALA A 104 4.15 -3.40 7.36
CA ALA A 104 3.92 -4.83 7.42
C ALA A 104 5.22 -5.63 7.19
N ASP A 105 5.32 -6.79 7.85
CA ASP A 105 6.39 -7.76 7.60
C ASP A 105 6.16 -8.55 6.31
N PHE A 106 4.89 -8.81 6.01
CA PHE A 106 4.46 -9.52 4.81
C PHE A 106 3.31 -8.77 4.17
N VAL A 107 3.40 -8.58 2.85
CA VAL A 107 2.34 -8.00 2.04
C VAL A 107 1.96 -9.02 0.97
N LEU A 108 0.71 -9.43 0.97
CA LEU A 108 0.15 -10.34 -0.02
C LEU A 108 -0.85 -9.56 -0.88
N ASP A 109 -0.44 -9.25 -2.11
CA ASP A 109 -1.29 -8.60 -3.10
C ASP A 109 -1.89 -9.66 -4.03
N LEU A 110 -3.18 -9.93 -3.89
CA LEU A 110 -3.86 -11.04 -4.56
C LEU A 110 -4.48 -10.58 -5.88
N HIS A 111 -4.01 -11.19 -6.98
CA HIS A 111 -4.50 -10.93 -8.34
C HIS A 111 -5.01 -12.22 -8.98
N CYS A 112 -5.90 -12.07 -9.96
CA CYS A 112 -6.31 -13.14 -10.85
C CYS A 112 -6.17 -12.68 -12.31
N ASP A 113 -6.03 -13.65 -13.20
CA ASP A 113 -6.10 -13.44 -14.65
C ASP A 113 -7.40 -14.01 -15.21
N ILE A 114 -7.67 -13.73 -16.48
CA ILE A 114 -8.93 -14.07 -17.17
C ILE A 114 -8.90 -15.52 -17.70
N TYR A 115 -8.44 -16.48 -16.90
CA TYR A 115 -8.48 -17.91 -17.27
C TYR A 115 -9.34 -18.71 -16.29
#